data_AF-A0A523E6N0-F1
#
_entry.id   AF-A0A523E6N0-F1
#
_cell.length_a   1.000
_cell.length_b   1.000
_cell.length_c   1.000
_cell.angle_alpha   90.00
_cell.angle_beta   90.00
_cell.angle_gamma   90.00
#
_symmetry.space_group_name_H-M   'P 1'
#
loop_
_entity.id
_entity.type
_entity.pdbx_description
1 polymer ?
#
loop_
_entity_poly.entity_id
_entity_poly.type
_entity_poly.pdbx_seq_one_letter_code
_entity_poly.pdbx_strand_id
1 'polypeptide(L)'
;MGALVIELGVTLDAVAALREWRKAKSPDPVFAAFTAEQAGAAAINVQLRGDRVGIQERDVDHLRETVSVELNLIITPRQEMARFAFTAKPTRVT
;
A
#
# COMPACT_ATOMS: atom_id res chain seq x y z
N MET A 1 -23.51 -23.13 10.48
CA MET A 1 -23.53 -22.07 9.45
C MET A 1 -22.39 -21.13 9.77
N GLY A 2 -21.28 -21.19 9.03
CA GLY A 2 -20.18 -20.23 9.21
C GLY A 2 -20.63 -18.88 8.68
N ALA A 3 -20.49 -17.83 9.49
CA ALA A 3 -20.74 -16.47 9.01
C ALA A 3 -19.82 -16.17 7.83
N LEU A 4 -20.32 -15.50 6.79
CA LEU A 4 -19.47 -14.89 5.77
C LEU A 4 -18.55 -13.88 6.49
N VAL A 5 -17.27 -14.18 6.55
CA VAL A 5 -16.26 -13.25 7.07
C VAL A 5 -16.00 -12.24 5.95
N ILE A 6 -16.35 -10.98 6.21
CA ILE A 6 -16.07 -9.86 5.31
C ILE A 6 -14.80 -9.19 5.83
N GLU A 7 -13.80 -9.05 4.97
CA GLU A 7 -12.52 -8.41 5.29
C GLU A 7 -12.49 -6.96 4.80
N LEU A 8 -11.91 -6.07 5.60
CA LEU A 8 -11.72 -4.66 5.24
C LEU A 8 -10.29 -4.43 4.75
N GLY A 9 -10.15 -3.97 3.51
CA GLY A 9 -8.89 -3.44 2.98
C GLY A 9 -8.86 -1.92 3.05
N VAL A 10 -7.80 -1.34 3.61
CA VAL A 10 -7.64 0.11 3.76
C VAL A 10 -6.65 0.65 2.73
N THR A 11 -7.07 1.64 1.95
CA THR A 11 -6.23 2.30 0.93
C THR A 11 -5.52 3.53 1.49
N LEU A 12 -4.21 3.63 1.25
CA LEU A 12 -3.37 4.69 1.86
C LEU A 12 -2.87 5.76 0.88
N ASP A 13 -3.32 5.73 -0.38
CA ASP A 13 -2.83 6.63 -1.45
C ASP A 13 -3.00 8.12 -1.12
N ALA A 14 -4.10 8.48 -0.45
CA ALA A 14 -4.35 9.86 -0.05
C ALA A 14 -3.36 10.37 1.01
N VAL A 15 -2.86 9.47 1.87
CA VAL A 15 -1.82 9.80 2.87
C VAL A 15 -0.54 10.20 2.14
N ALA A 16 -0.10 9.36 1.20
CA ALA A 16 1.08 9.64 0.40
C ALA A 16 0.90 10.88 -0.49
N ALA A 17 -0.28 11.07 -1.10
CA ALA A 17 -0.57 12.26 -1.89
C ALA A 17 -0.44 13.55 -1.06
N LEU A 18 -0.97 13.57 0.17
CA LEU A 18 -0.85 14.72 1.06
C LEU A 18 0.61 15.01 1.44
N ARG A 19 1.41 13.95 1.66
CA ARG A 19 2.85 14.06 1.92
C ARG A 19 3.59 14.74 0.75
N GLU A 20 3.36 14.26 -0.47
CA GLU A 20 4.00 14.80 -1.68
C GLU A 20 3.57 16.24 -1.94
N TRP A 21 2.29 16.58 -1.77
CA TRP A 21 1.80 17.95 -1.93
C TRP A 21 2.46 18.92 -0.96
N ARG A 22 2.73 18.48 0.26
CA ARG A 22 3.42 19.28 1.28
C ARG A 22 4.94 19.28 1.13
N LYS A 23 5.50 18.45 0.24
CA LYS A 23 6.95 18.20 0.13
C LYS A 23 7.58 17.90 1.50
N ALA A 24 6.87 17.11 2.31
CA ALA A 24 7.23 16.81 3.68
C ALA A 24 7.52 15.32 3.87
N LYS A 25 8.03 14.94 5.04
CA LYS A 25 8.16 13.52 5.42
C LYS A 25 6.86 12.93 5.98
N SER A 26 5.93 13.79 6.42
CA SER A 26 4.70 13.41 7.10
C SER A 26 3.48 14.03 6.40
N PRO A 27 2.34 13.32 6.32
CA PRO A 27 2.08 12.01 6.93
C PRO A 27 2.79 10.86 6.21
N ASP A 28 3.16 9.82 6.96
CA ASP A 28 3.86 8.64 6.42
C ASP A 28 2.85 7.49 6.18
N PRO A 29 2.71 6.97 4.94
CA PRO A 29 1.85 5.84 4.65
C PRO A 29 2.21 4.58 5.45
N VAL A 30 3.49 4.36 5.82
CA VAL A 30 3.88 3.20 6.63
C VAL A 30 3.28 3.30 8.04
N PHE A 31 3.33 4.49 8.64
CA PHE A 31 2.70 4.72 9.95
C PHE A 31 1.17 4.63 9.87
N ALA A 32 0.58 5.08 8.76
CA ALA A 32 -0.85 4.93 8.51
C ALA A 32 -1.26 3.45 8.37
N ALA A 33 -0.43 2.63 7.73
CA ALA A 33 -0.65 1.18 7.63
C ALA A 33 -0.68 0.52 9.00
N PHE A 34 0.34 0.78 9.84
CA PHE A 34 0.36 0.30 11.22
C PHE A 34 -0.92 0.70 11.98
N THR A 35 -1.33 1.97 11.86
CA THR A 35 -2.55 2.46 12.53
C THR A 35 -3.80 1.74 12.03
N ALA A 36 -3.89 1.48 10.72
CA ALA A 36 -5.01 0.76 10.12
C ALA A 36 -5.07 -0.71 10.57
N GLU A 37 -3.93 -1.39 10.64
CA GLU A 37 -3.84 -2.77 11.17
C GLU A 37 -4.31 -2.83 12.62
N GLN A 38 -3.83 -1.92 13.46
CA GLN A 38 -4.26 -1.83 14.87
C GLN A 38 -5.75 -1.51 15.03
N ALA A 39 -6.37 -0.90 14.01
CA ALA A 39 -7.81 -0.64 13.95
C ALA A 39 -8.62 -1.79 13.33
N GLY A 40 -7.99 -2.90 12.96
CA GLY A 40 -8.66 -4.10 12.44
C GLY A 40 -8.71 -4.23 10.91
N ALA A 41 -7.88 -3.49 10.17
CA ALA A 41 -7.73 -3.73 8.74
C ALA A 41 -7.17 -5.13 8.47
N ALA A 42 -7.77 -5.86 7.55
CA ALA A 42 -7.32 -7.19 7.10
C ALA A 42 -6.42 -7.12 5.85
N ALA A 43 -6.38 -5.96 5.19
CA ALA A 43 -5.48 -5.71 4.08
C ALA A 43 -5.08 -4.23 4.02
N ILE A 44 -3.89 -3.97 3.48
CA ILE A 44 -3.39 -2.64 3.12
C ILE A 44 -3.29 -2.56 1.61
N ASN A 45 -3.98 -1.59 1.03
CA ASN A 45 -3.96 -1.31 -0.40
C ASN A 45 -3.12 -0.06 -0.68
N VAL A 46 -2.21 -0.15 -1.64
CA VAL A 46 -1.45 1.00 -2.14
C VAL A 46 -1.31 0.94 -3.65
N GLN A 47 -1.42 2.08 -4.32
CA GLN A 47 -1.28 2.19 -5.76
C GLN A 47 0.06 2.80 -6.15
N LEU A 48 0.97 1.98 -6.67
CA LEU A 48 2.18 2.50 -7.31
C LEU A 48 1.85 2.94 -8.72
N ARG A 49 1.71 4.25 -8.88
CA ARG A 49 1.43 4.86 -10.18
C ARG A 49 2.68 4.96 -11.04
N GLY A 50 2.48 4.78 -12.34
CA GLY A 50 3.57 4.92 -13.32
C GLY A 50 4.05 6.36 -13.56
N ASP A 51 3.37 7.37 -13.02
CA ASP A 51 3.83 8.76 -12.95
C ASP A 51 4.41 9.14 -11.58
N ARG A 52 4.50 8.16 -10.66
CA ARG A 52 5.07 8.30 -9.30
C ARG A 52 4.41 9.41 -8.46
N VAL A 53 3.14 9.71 -8.70
CA VAL A 53 2.38 10.62 -7.82
C VAL A 53 1.84 9.84 -6.61
N GLY A 54 2.07 10.35 -5.40
CA GLY A 54 1.62 9.73 -4.16
C GLY A 54 2.60 8.66 -3.67
N ILE A 55 2.18 7.39 -3.67
CA ILE A 55 2.98 6.25 -3.21
C ILE A 55 4.26 6.13 -4.04
N GLN A 56 5.38 5.96 -3.34
CA GLN A 56 6.71 5.76 -3.91
C GLN A 56 7.17 4.31 -3.73
N GLU A 57 8.16 3.88 -4.52
CA GLU A 57 8.76 2.54 -4.40
C GLU A 57 9.27 2.28 -2.97
N ARG A 58 9.92 3.28 -2.35
CA ARG A 58 10.37 3.20 -0.94
C ARG A 58 9.24 2.89 0.04
N ASP A 59 8.02 3.36 -0.25
CA ASP A 59 6.88 3.14 0.63
C ASP A 59 6.45 1.67 0.51
N VAL A 60 6.44 1.12 -0.70
CA VAL A 60 6.11 -0.28 -0.96
C VAL A 60 7.14 -1.21 -0.31
N ASP A 61 8.43 -0.91 -0.42
CA ASP A 61 9.50 -1.71 0.20
C ASP A 61 9.35 -1.75 1.72
N HIS A 62 9.17 -0.59 2.37
CA HIS A 62 8.96 -0.56 3.82
C HIS A 62 7.64 -1.23 4.22
N LEU A 63 6.54 -0.98 3.50
CA LEU A 63 5.27 -1.65 3.77
C LEU A 63 5.44 -3.17 3.69
N ARG A 64 6.18 -3.68 2.71
CA ARG A 64 6.44 -5.11 2.58
C ARG A 64 7.17 -5.68 3.79
N GLU A 65 8.07 -4.91 4.39
CA GLU A 65 8.84 -5.32 5.57
C GLU A 65 8.04 -5.21 6.88
N THR A 66 7.08 -4.29 6.95
CA THR A 66 6.42 -3.93 8.21
C THR A 66 4.99 -4.43 8.36
N VAL A 67 4.21 -4.53 7.28
CA VAL A 67 2.80 -4.97 7.39
C VAL A 67 2.71 -6.45 7.71
N SER A 68 1.80 -6.77 8.60
CA SER A 68 1.50 -8.14 9.05
C SER A 68 0.30 -8.75 8.33
N VAL A 69 -0.55 -7.90 7.73
CA VAL A 69 -1.73 -8.30 6.95
C VAL A 69 -1.45 -8.33 5.45
N GLU A 70 -2.46 -8.63 4.62
CA GLU A 70 -2.29 -8.66 3.16
C GLU A 70 -1.82 -7.30 2.63
N LEU A 71 -0.68 -7.26 1.95
CA LEU A 71 -0.29 -6.11 1.13
C LEU A 71 -0.77 -6.31 -0.30
N ASN A 72 -1.73 -5.50 -0.72
CA ASN A 72 -2.23 -5.47 -2.09
C ASN A 72 -1.64 -4.27 -2.84
N LEU A 73 -0.70 -4.55 -3.74
CA LEU A 73 -0.07 -3.55 -4.59
C LEU A 73 -0.88 -3.37 -5.87
N ILE A 74 -1.52 -2.22 -6.02
CA ILE A 74 -2.22 -1.83 -7.23
C ILE A 74 -1.21 -1.21 -8.20
N ILE A 75 -1.10 -1.74 -9.42
CA ILE A 75 -0.11 -1.25 -10.40
C ILE A 75 -0.75 -0.71 -11.67
N THR A 76 -0.08 0.25 -12.31
CA THR A 76 -0.40 0.59 -13.71
C THR A 76 0.02 -0.59 -14.61
N PRO A 77 -0.76 -1.03 -15.60
CA PRO A 77 -0.46 -2.21 -16.42
C PRO A 77 0.68 -1.93 -17.42
N ARG A 78 1.90 -1.79 -16.92
CA ARG A 78 3.15 -1.60 -17.67
C ARG A 78 4.22 -2.57 -17.20
N GLN A 79 5.12 -2.94 -18.10
CA GLN A 79 6.15 -3.95 -17.84
C GLN A 79 7.11 -3.56 -16.71
N GLU A 80 7.50 -2.28 -16.64
CA GLU A 80 8.26 -1.67 -15.56
C GLU A 80 7.61 -1.86 -14.18
N MET A 81 6.29 -1.68 -14.06
CA MET A 81 5.56 -1.86 -12.80
C MET A 81 5.49 -3.33 -12.40
N ALA A 82 5.25 -4.22 -13.38
CA ALA A 82 5.24 -5.66 -13.14
C ALA A 82 6.60 -6.16 -12.63
N ARG A 83 7.70 -5.68 -13.24
CA ARG A 83 9.07 -5.99 -12.78
C ARG A 83 9.28 -5.55 -11.34
N PHE A 84 8.88 -4.31 -11.01
CA PHE A 84 8.96 -3.82 -9.63
C PHE A 84 8.14 -4.70 -8.67
N ALA A 85 6.90 -5.03 -9.02
CA ALA A 85 6.04 -5.88 -8.19
C ALA A 85 6.65 -7.28 -7.95
N PHE A 86 7.31 -7.89 -8.94
CA PHE A 86 8.03 -9.15 -8.75
C PHE A 86 9.21 -9.04 -7.77
N THR A 87 9.89 -7.90 -7.74
CA THR A 87 10.96 -7.63 -6.79
C THR A 87 10.42 -7.33 -5.40
N ALA A 88 9.40 -6.48 -5.29
CA ALA A 88 8.75 -6.09 -4.04
C ALA A 88 7.96 -7.23 -3.38
N LYS A 89 7.54 -8.24 -4.15
CA LYS A 89 6.82 -9.44 -3.67
C LYS A 89 5.66 -9.13 -2.71
N PRO A 90 4.71 -8.25 -3.07
CA PRO A 90 3.51 -8.02 -2.28
C PRO A 90 2.69 -9.33 -2.19
N THR A 91 1.77 -9.40 -1.23
CA THR A 91 0.90 -10.58 -1.08
C THR A 91 -0.03 -10.72 -2.29
N ARG A 92 -0.56 -9.59 -2.78
CA ARG A 92 -1.43 -9.52 -3.96
C ARG A 92 -1.01 -8.38 -4.87
N VAL A 93 -1.25 -8.56 -6.17
CA VAL A 93 -1.16 -7.51 -7.18
C VAL A 93 -2.53 -7.37 -7.84
N THR A 94 -3.04 -6.15 -7.96
CA THR A 94 -4.26 -5.80 -8.71
C THR A 94 -3.93 -4.81 -9.82
#